data_AF-A0A1I7JSC4-F1
#
_entry.id   AF-A0A1I7JSC4-F1
#
_cell.length_a   1.000
_cell.length_b   1.000
_cell.length_c   1.000
_cell.angle_alpha   90.00
_cell.angle_beta   90.00
_cell.angle_gamma   90.00
#
_symmetry.space_group_name_H-M   'P 1'
#
loop_
_entity.id
_entity.type
_entity.pdbx_description
1 polymer ?
#
loop_
_entity_poly.entity_id
_entity_poly.type
_entity_poly.pdbx_seq_one_letter_code
_entity_poly.pdbx_strand_id
1 'polypeptide(L)'
;MKKLITALAIAGMACATAVHAQTDAKTELAKKVVALQQGPELDRLVSQLAGSTAQDLIVKWGPQLEANVPKAKQAKASEDLNTELKKYADDASQLIGKQVAKVSADSLVPAYAERFTQEELQQLVAFFESPAIKKYQTAAPELGNLFVQKLVEASRADVVARIKQFDDTAVKIVGTSPAPGAAKPPAKK
;
A
#
# COMPACT_ATOMS: atom_id res chain seq x y z
N MET A 1 3.18 -9.43 -83.85
CA MET A 1 3.00 -9.80 -82.43
C MET A 1 4.10 -9.17 -81.59
N LYS A 2 3.84 -8.07 -80.89
CA LYS A 2 4.63 -7.56 -79.74
C LYS A 2 3.82 -6.36 -79.21
N LYS A 3 3.01 -6.60 -78.17
CA LYS A 3 2.28 -5.56 -77.46
C LYS A 3 2.65 -5.64 -75.98
N LEU A 4 3.02 -4.47 -75.45
CA LEU A 4 2.67 -3.94 -74.12
C LEU A 4 3.09 -4.76 -72.90
N ILE A 5 4.11 -4.27 -72.18
CA ILE A 5 4.11 -4.28 -70.72
C ILE A 5 4.68 -2.96 -70.23
N THR A 6 3.78 -2.07 -69.80
CA THR A 6 4.07 -0.93 -68.92
C THR A 6 3.13 -1.04 -67.72
N ALA A 7 3.68 -0.68 -66.56
CA ALA A 7 3.02 -0.39 -65.27
C ALA A 7 2.66 -1.59 -64.38
N LEU A 8 3.32 -1.67 -63.21
CA LEU A 8 2.74 -1.27 -61.93
C LEU A 8 3.79 -1.44 -60.81
N ALA A 9 4.37 -0.35 -60.32
CA ALA A 9 5.27 -0.38 -59.16
C ALA A 9 5.20 0.93 -58.36
N ILE A 10 4.01 1.33 -57.92
CA ILE A 10 3.84 2.37 -56.89
C ILE A 10 2.62 2.02 -56.04
N ALA A 11 2.79 1.14 -55.05
CA ALA A 11 1.81 0.94 -53.97
C ALA A 11 2.50 0.26 -52.78
N GLY A 12 3.23 1.04 -51.97
CA GLY A 12 3.90 0.51 -50.77
C GLY A 12 4.13 1.51 -49.63
N MET A 13 3.89 2.81 -49.84
CA MET A 13 4.29 3.85 -48.87
C MET A 13 3.21 4.24 -47.85
N ALA A 14 2.00 3.66 -47.90
CA ALA A 14 0.87 4.10 -47.06
C ALA A 14 0.74 3.36 -45.71
N CYS A 15 1.46 2.25 -45.49
CA CYS A 15 1.34 1.46 -44.26
C CYS A 15 2.24 1.94 -43.11
N ALA A 16 3.27 2.74 -43.35
CA ALA A 16 4.20 3.16 -42.29
C ALA A 16 3.63 4.25 -41.36
N THR A 17 2.79 5.15 -41.89
CA THR A 17 2.22 6.28 -41.13
C THR A 17 1.07 5.85 -40.22
N ALA A 18 0.23 4.91 -40.66
CA ALA A 18 -0.86 4.38 -39.84
C ALA A 18 -0.36 3.61 -38.61
N VAL A 19 0.74 2.87 -38.75
CA VAL A 19 1.36 2.14 -37.64
C VAL A 19 1.97 3.09 -36.61
N HIS A 20 2.69 4.13 -37.03
CA HIS A 20 3.23 5.14 -36.10
C HIS A 20 2.12 5.90 -35.36
N ALA A 21 1.07 6.36 -36.06
CA ALA A 21 -0.04 7.07 -35.43
C ALA A 21 -0.81 6.21 -34.40
N GLN A 22 -0.96 4.91 -34.67
CA GLN A 22 -1.59 3.97 -33.75
C GLN A 22 -0.71 3.68 -32.51
N THR A 23 0.61 3.56 -32.71
CA THR A 23 1.57 3.38 -31.60
C THR A 23 1.62 4.63 -30.70
N ASP A 24 1.54 5.83 -31.27
CA ASP A 24 1.51 7.09 -30.52
C ASP A 24 0.24 7.21 -29.68
N ALA A 25 -0.94 6.95 -30.26
CA ALA A 25 -2.22 7.02 -29.55
C ALA A 25 -2.29 6.04 -28.37
N LYS A 26 -1.80 4.81 -28.56
CA LYS A 26 -1.74 3.79 -27.51
C LYS A 26 -0.79 4.20 -26.37
N THR A 27 0.34 4.79 -26.72
CA THR A 27 1.34 5.27 -25.74
C THR A 27 0.79 6.43 -24.92
N GLU A 28 0.07 7.38 -25.53
CA GLU A 28 -0.56 8.49 -24.81
C GLU A 28 -1.65 8.01 -23.83
N LEU A 29 -2.44 7.02 -24.23
CA LEU A 29 -3.42 6.40 -23.32
C LEU A 29 -2.74 5.67 -22.16
N ALA A 30 -1.64 4.94 -22.42
CA ALA A 30 -0.85 4.30 -21.37
C ALA A 30 -0.27 5.33 -20.38
N LYS A 31 0.29 6.45 -20.88
CA LYS A 31 0.73 7.58 -20.04
C LYS A 31 -0.39 8.10 -19.16
N LYS A 32 -1.58 8.28 -19.72
CA LYS A 32 -2.74 8.78 -18.99
C LYS A 32 -3.22 7.78 -17.92
N VAL A 33 -3.27 6.49 -18.22
CA VAL A 33 -3.60 5.45 -17.23
C VAL A 33 -2.59 5.44 -16.09
N VAL A 34 -1.29 5.46 -16.38
CA VAL A 34 -0.24 5.48 -15.35
C VAL A 34 -0.37 6.74 -14.49
N ALA A 35 -0.59 7.91 -15.09
CA ALA A 35 -0.78 9.15 -14.34
C ALA A 35 -2.04 9.12 -13.46
N LEU A 36 -3.15 8.53 -13.92
CA LEU A 36 -4.39 8.40 -13.14
C LEU A 36 -4.25 7.44 -11.95
N GLN A 37 -3.24 6.58 -11.96
CA GLN A 37 -2.89 5.72 -10.83
C GLN A 37 -1.91 6.36 -9.85
N GLN A 38 -1.24 7.46 -10.24
CA GLN A 38 -0.45 8.24 -9.32
C GLN A 38 -1.40 8.98 -8.37
N GLY A 39 -1.31 8.63 -7.09
CA GLY A 39 -2.19 9.18 -6.06
C GLY A 39 -1.54 9.06 -4.68
N PRO A 40 -2.28 9.38 -3.61
CA PRO A 40 -1.74 9.46 -2.24
C PRO A 40 -1.04 8.17 -1.76
N GLU A 41 -1.46 7.01 -2.26
CA GLU A 41 -0.81 5.73 -1.94
C GLU A 41 0.62 5.63 -2.47
N LEU A 42 0.92 6.26 -3.62
CA LEU A 42 2.29 6.30 -4.14
C LEU A 42 3.17 7.21 -3.29
N ASP A 43 2.65 8.35 -2.83
CA ASP A 43 3.36 9.23 -1.90
C ASP A 43 3.61 8.54 -0.55
N ARG A 44 2.62 7.76 -0.08
CA ARG A 44 2.75 6.91 1.11
C ARG A 44 3.83 5.84 0.91
N LEU A 45 3.89 5.21 -0.27
CA LEU A 45 4.93 4.24 -0.62
C LEU A 45 6.32 4.88 -0.63
N VAL A 46 6.48 6.06 -1.25
CA VAL A 46 7.74 6.81 -1.26
C VAL A 46 8.20 7.11 0.17
N SER A 47 7.28 7.60 1.01
CA SER A 47 7.56 7.89 2.43
C SER A 47 7.91 6.63 3.22
N GLN A 48 7.25 5.50 2.93
CA GLN A 48 7.53 4.22 3.55
C GLN A 48 8.92 3.69 3.17
N LEU A 49 9.32 3.79 1.90
CA LEU A 49 10.66 3.42 1.46
C LEU A 49 11.72 4.27 2.17
N ALA A 50 11.55 5.59 2.19
CA ALA A 50 12.47 6.47 2.90
C ALA A 50 12.55 6.13 4.40
N GLY A 51 11.41 5.91 5.04
CA GLY A 51 11.34 5.48 6.44
C GLY A 51 12.08 4.16 6.70
N SER A 52 11.96 3.18 5.80
CA SER A 52 12.70 1.92 5.93
C SER A 52 14.22 2.12 5.90
N THR A 53 14.72 3.00 5.04
CA THR A 53 16.16 3.31 4.99
C THR A 53 16.64 4.06 6.24
N ALA A 54 15.79 4.87 6.87
CA ALA A 54 16.11 5.53 8.13
C ALA A 54 16.17 4.53 9.31
N GLN A 55 15.36 3.46 9.26
CA GLN A 55 15.38 2.40 10.27
C GLN A 55 16.72 1.67 10.32
N ASP A 56 17.38 1.47 9.17
CA ASP A 56 18.72 0.87 9.11
C ASP A 56 19.76 1.72 9.84
N LEU A 57 19.65 3.05 9.74
CA LEU A 57 20.51 3.99 10.47
C LEU A 57 20.26 3.92 11.98
N ILE A 58 19.01 3.80 12.42
CA ILE A 58 18.67 3.61 13.84
C ILE A 58 19.29 2.32 14.37
N VAL A 59 19.15 1.21 13.65
CA VAL A 59 19.72 -0.09 14.06
C VAL A 59 21.25 -0.01 14.15
N LYS A 60 21.90 0.72 13.23
CA LYS A 60 23.35 0.91 13.22
C LYS A 60 23.84 1.80 14.36
N TRP A 61 23.18 2.92 14.62
CA TRP A 61 23.69 3.97 15.50
C TRP A 61 23.14 3.92 16.93
N GLY A 62 21.99 3.27 17.17
CA GLY A 62 21.41 3.09 18.50
C GLY A 62 22.39 2.45 19.51
N PRO A 63 22.97 1.27 19.21
CA PRO A 63 23.95 0.65 20.09
C PRO A 63 25.23 1.49 20.28
N GLN A 64 25.62 2.26 19.25
CA GLN A 64 26.81 3.10 19.32
C GLN A 64 26.59 4.35 20.18
N LEU A 65 25.38 4.91 20.16
CA LEU A 65 24.97 5.97 21.09
C LEU A 65 25.07 5.48 22.54
N GLU A 66 24.52 4.30 22.82
CA GLU A 66 24.55 3.71 24.17
C GLU A 66 25.98 3.40 24.64
N ALA A 67 26.82 2.83 23.76
CA ALA A 67 28.17 2.41 24.10
C ALA A 67 29.17 3.57 24.23
N ASN A 68 29.05 4.61 23.39
CA ASN A 68 30.08 5.63 23.25
C ASN A 68 29.71 7.00 23.86
N VAL A 69 28.44 7.24 24.18
CA VAL A 69 28.00 8.52 24.76
C VAL A 69 27.75 8.38 26.27
N PRO A 70 28.36 9.23 27.13
CA PRO A 70 28.09 9.22 28.57
C PRO A 70 26.60 9.42 28.86
N LYS A 71 26.04 8.69 29.84
CA LYS A 71 24.60 8.72 30.17
C LYS A 71 24.00 10.13 30.30
N ALA A 72 24.72 11.06 30.94
CA ALA A 72 24.27 12.44 31.11
C ALA A 72 24.06 13.21 29.78
N LYS A 73 24.66 12.76 28.68
CA LYS A 73 24.57 13.38 27.33
C LYS A 73 23.71 12.57 26.36
N GLN A 74 23.29 11.36 26.70
CA GLN A 74 22.57 10.45 25.79
C GLN A 74 21.23 11.03 25.32
N ALA A 75 20.47 11.71 26.19
CA ALA A 75 19.19 12.32 25.81
C ALA A 75 19.36 13.36 24.70
N LYS A 76 20.32 14.29 24.87
CA LYS A 76 20.62 15.30 23.84
C LYS A 76 21.16 14.66 22.56
N ALA A 77 22.08 13.71 22.67
CA ALA A 77 22.63 13.04 21.50
C ALA A 77 21.57 12.22 20.74
N SER A 78 20.60 11.64 21.44
CA SER A 78 19.42 10.98 20.84
C SER A 78 18.54 11.98 20.09
N GLU A 79 18.25 13.14 20.69
CA GLU A 79 17.48 14.21 20.04
C GLU A 79 18.17 14.77 18.79
N ASP A 80 19.47 15.02 18.87
CA ASP A 80 20.29 15.49 17.74
C ASP A 80 20.30 14.43 16.62
N LEU A 81 20.45 13.14 16.95
CA LEU A 81 20.36 12.04 15.99
C LEU A 81 18.96 11.90 15.38
N ASN A 82 17.89 12.06 16.17
CA ASN A 82 16.52 12.00 15.67
C ASN A 82 16.22 13.13 14.68
N THR A 83 16.80 14.31 14.90
CA THR A 83 16.71 15.45 13.97
C THR A 83 17.40 15.15 12.65
N GLU A 84 18.63 14.62 12.69
CA GLU A 84 19.35 14.20 11.48
C GLU A 84 18.65 13.03 10.76
N LEU A 85 18.07 12.07 11.50
CA LEU A 85 17.28 10.99 10.92
C LEU A 85 16.03 11.49 10.21
N LYS A 86 15.33 12.48 10.78
CA LYS A 86 14.18 13.12 10.13
C LYS A 86 14.61 13.81 8.83
N LYS A 87 15.68 14.59 8.88
CA LYS A 87 16.24 15.24 7.68
C LYS A 87 16.63 14.22 6.61
N TYR A 88 17.31 13.15 7.01
CA TYR A 88 17.65 12.06 6.10
C TYR A 88 16.42 11.43 5.45
N ALA A 89 15.37 11.13 6.23
CA ALA A 89 14.14 10.54 5.71
C ALA A 89 13.41 11.49 4.75
N ASP A 90 13.40 12.80 5.04
CA ASP A 90 12.82 13.81 4.17
C ASP A 90 13.62 13.93 2.85
N ASP A 91 14.96 13.99 2.92
CA ASP A 91 15.85 14.01 1.76
C ASP A 91 15.71 12.75 0.91
N ALA A 92 15.67 11.57 1.55
CA ALA A 92 15.47 10.29 0.88
C ALA A 92 14.11 10.23 0.18
N SER A 93 13.04 10.70 0.84
CA SER A 93 11.70 10.79 0.24
C SER A 93 11.71 11.68 -1.01
N GLN A 94 12.38 12.84 -0.97
CA GLN A 94 12.51 13.71 -2.13
C GLN A 94 13.32 13.06 -3.27
N LEU A 95 14.41 12.37 -2.95
CA LEU A 95 15.24 11.69 -3.95
C LEU A 95 14.48 10.57 -4.64
N ILE A 96 13.76 9.74 -3.89
CA ILE A 96 12.92 8.66 -4.42
C ILE A 96 11.76 9.25 -5.21
N GLY A 97 11.07 10.25 -4.68
CA GLY A 97 9.96 10.94 -5.34
C GLY A 97 10.35 11.53 -6.70
N LYS A 98 11.55 12.12 -6.83
CA LYS A 98 12.10 12.61 -8.11
C LYS A 98 12.23 11.53 -9.18
N GLN A 99 12.40 10.26 -8.78
CA GLN A 99 12.50 9.14 -9.73
C GLN A 99 11.15 8.65 -10.23
N VAL A 100 10.04 8.97 -9.55
CA VAL A 100 8.70 8.45 -9.89
C VAL A 100 8.33 8.76 -11.34
N ALA A 101 8.49 10.01 -11.79
CA ALA A 101 8.17 10.41 -13.15
C ALA A 101 9.02 9.65 -14.19
N LYS A 102 10.33 9.53 -13.92
CA LYS A 102 11.26 8.82 -14.80
C LYS A 102 10.94 7.34 -14.89
N VAL A 103 10.79 6.65 -13.76
CA VAL A 103 10.48 5.21 -13.73
C VAL A 103 9.10 4.93 -14.35
N SER A 104 8.14 5.83 -14.13
CA SER A 104 6.83 5.74 -14.78
C SER A 104 6.97 5.80 -16.31
N ALA A 105 7.71 6.78 -16.84
CA ALA A 105 7.90 6.96 -18.28
C ALA A 105 8.75 5.84 -18.92
N ASP A 106 9.84 5.43 -18.27
CA ASP A 106 10.81 4.49 -18.85
C ASP A 106 10.38 3.02 -18.68
N SER A 107 9.55 2.70 -17.68
CA SER A 107 9.21 1.31 -17.34
C SER A 107 7.71 1.04 -17.35
N LEU A 108 6.89 1.86 -16.66
CA LEU A 108 5.45 1.57 -16.56
C LEU A 108 4.70 1.87 -17.85
N VAL A 109 4.95 3.00 -18.51
CA VAL A 109 4.24 3.37 -19.73
C VAL A 109 4.44 2.34 -20.85
N PRO A 110 5.68 1.90 -21.18
CA PRO A 110 5.90 0.82 -22.13
C PRO A 110 5.22 -0.49 -21.70
N ALA A 111 5.29 -0.81 -20.40
CA ALA A 111 4.67 -2.01 -19.86
C ALA A 111 3.14 -2.04 -20.05
N TYR A 112 2.46 -0.89 -19.89
CA TYR A 112 1.03 -0.75 -20.16
C TYR A 112 0.72 -0.80 -21.67
N ALA A 113 1.51 -0.10 -22.49
CA ALA A 113 1.33 -0.10 -23.94
C ALA A 113 1.55 -1.49 -24.56
N GLU A 114 2.38 -2.34 -23.96
CA GLU A 114 2.59 -3.73 -24.40
C GLU A 114 1.44 -4.65 -23.96
N ARG A 115 0.97 -4.53 -22.72
CA ARG A 115 0.05 -5.51 -22.09
C ARG A 115 -1.43 -5.31 -22.41
N PHE A 116 -1.84 -4.08 -22.70
CA PHE A 116 -3.25 -3.74 -22.94
C PHE A 116 -3.48 -3.35 -24.40
N THR A 117 -4.68 -3.54 -24.92
CA THR A 117 -5.09 -2.98 -26.21
C THR A 117 -5.38 -1.47 -26.09
N GLN A 118 -5.52 -0.78 -27.22
CA GLN A 118 -5.87 0.65 -27.19
C GLN A 118 -7.26 0.84 -26.56
N GLU A 119 -8.20 -0.02 -26.88
CA GLU A 119 -9.58 -0.02 -26.38
C GLU A 119 -9.62 -0.26 -24.87
N GLU A 120 -8.83 -1.21 -24.36
CA GLU A 120 -8.72 -1.47 -22.92
C GLU A 120 -8.11 -0.28 -22.17
N LEU A 121 -7.07 0.35 -22.73
CA LEU A 121 -6.50 1.57 -22.13
C LEU A 121 -7.52 2.72 -22.10
N GLN A 122 -8.34 2.89 -23.14
CA GLN A 122 -9.43 3.86 -23.13
C GLN A 122 -10.47 3.55 -22.04
N GLN A 123 -10.85 2.29 -21.88
CA GLN A 123 -11.78 1.86 -20.83
C GLN A 123 -11.21 2.14 -19.43
N LEU A 124 -9.92 1.87 -19.21
CA LEU A 124 -9.24 2.19 -17.95
C LEU A 124 -9.23 3.69 -17.68
N VAL A 125 -8.90 4.52 -18.68
CA VAL A 125 -8.97 5.99 -18.55
C VAL A 125 -10.38 6.42 -18.15
N ALA A 126 -11.41 5.96 -18.87
CA ALA A 126 -12.80 6.30 -18.59
C ALA A 126 -13.24 5.84 -17.19
N PHE A 127 -12.79 4.67 -16.75
CA PHE A 127 -13.05 4.15 -15.41
C PHE A 127 -12.43 5.04 -14.32
N PHE A 128 -11.14 5.37 -14.42
CA PHE A 128 -10.47 6.19 -13.41
C PHE A 128 -10.94 7.65 -13.40
N GLU A 129 -11.34 8.19 -14.55
CA GLU A 129 -11.92 9.54 -14.64
C GLU A 129 -13.38 9.60 -14.18
N SER A 130 -14.06 8.45 -14.08
CA SER A 130 -15.46 8.36 -13.69
C SER A 130 -15.74 9.08 -12.37
N PRO A 131 -16.67 10.05 -12.35
CA PRO A 131 -17.08 10.72 -11.11
C PRO A 131 -17.62 9.74 -10.07
N ALA A 132 -18.27 8.65 -10.51
CA ALA A 132 -18.76 7.62 -9.62
C ALA A 132 -17.60 6.87 -8.93
N ILE A 133 -16.52 6.57 -9.65
CA ILE A 133 -15.33 5.93 -9.08
C ILE A 133 -14.61 6.87 -8.13
N LYS A 134 -14.45 8.15 -8.47
CA LYS A 134 -13.88 9.15 -7.55
C LYS A 134 -14.69 9.26 -6.26
N LYS A 135 -16.03 9.34 -6.38
CA LYS A 135 -16.92 9.36 -5.21
C LYS A 135 -16.80 8.08 -4.37
N TYR A 136 -16.73 6.92 -5.03
CA TYR A 136 -16.56 5.64 -4.35
C TYR A 136 -15.23 5.58 -3.59
N GLN A 137 -14.11 5.97 -4.20
CA GLN A 137 -12.79 6.00 -3.54
C GLN A 137 -12.80 6.89 -2.28
N THR A 138 -13.43 8.06 -2.34
CA THR A 138 -13.57 8.94 -1.17
C THR A 138 -14.48 8.35 -0.10
N ALA A 139 -15.58 7.69 -0.48
CA ALA A 139 -16.58 7.17 0.46
C ALA A 139 -16.23 5.78 1.03
N ALA A 140 -15.40 4.99 0.36
CA ALA A 140 -15.11 3.60 0.71
C ALA A 140 -14.59 3.41 2.15
N PRO A 141 -13.68 4.24 2.69
CA PRO A 141 -13.23 4.10 4.07
C PRO A 141 -14.36 4.28 5.09
N GLU A 142 -15.26 5.24 4.86
CA GLU A 142 -16.42 5.48 5.72
C GLU A 142 -17.41 4.31 5.68
N LEU A 143 -17.69 3.79 4.48
CA LEU A 143 -18.53 2.61 4.30
C LEU A 143 -17.94 1.37 5.00
N GLY A 144 -16.61 1.19 4.94
CA GLY A 144 -15.90 0.16 5.67
C GLY A 144 -16.03 0.31 7.19
N ASN A 145 -15.85 1.54 7.70
CA ASN A 145 -16.01 1.83 9.12
C ASN A 145 -17.45 1.55 9.61
N LEU A 146 -18.45 1.94 8.82
CA LEU A 146 -19.85 1.63 9.11
C LEU A 146 -20.08 0.12 9.19
N PHE A 147 -19.56 -0.64 8.22
CA PHE A 147 -19.67 -2.09 8.21
C PHE A 147 -19.05 -2.71 9.46
N VAL A 148 -17.83 -2.32 9.83
CA VAL A 148 -17.13 -2.83 11.03
C VAL A 148 -17.92 -2.52 12.32
N GLN A 149 -18.40 -1.28 12.47
CA GLN A 149 -19.20 -0.91 13.64
C GLN A 149 -20.45 -1.79 13.76
N LYS A 150 -21.18 -1.99 12.67
CA LYS A 150 -22.38 -2.84 12.65
C LYS A 150 -22.07 -4.31 12.86
N LEU A 151 -20.96 -4.80 12.32
CA LEU A 151 -20.53 -6.18 12.54
C LEU A 151 -20.21 -6.44 14.01
N VAL A 152 -19.47 -5.54 14.67
CA VAL A 152 -19.16 -5.62 16.10
C VAL A 152 -20.43 -5.53 16.95
N GLU A 153 -21.34 -4.60 16.62
CA GLU A 153 -22.62 -4.46 17.31
C GLU A 153 -23.42 -5.77 17.25
N ALA A 154 -23.52 -6.37 16.05
CA ALA A 154 -24.26 -7.61 15.83
C ALA A 154 -23.61 -8.84 16.49
N SER A 155 -22.27 -8.92 16.56
CA SER A 155 -21.57 -10.10 17.07
C SER A 155 -21.24 -10.06 18.56
N ARG A 156 -21.34 -8.89 19.22
CA ARG A 156 -20.84 -8.67 20.59
C ARG A 156 -21.41 -9.66 21.60
N ALA A 157 -22.73 -9.88 21.59
CA ALA A 157 -23.40 -10.73 22.57
C ALA A 157 -22.90 -12.18 22.51
N ASP A 158 -22.81 -12.73 21.31
CA ASP A 158 -22.37 -14.12 21.09
C ASP A 158 -20.90 -14.30 21.47
N VAL A 159 -20.03 -13.34 21.10
CA VAL A 159 -18.61 -13.39 21.47
C VAL A 159 -18.45 -13.32 23.00
N VAL A 160 -19.17 -12.44 23.68
CA VAL A 160 -19.15 -12.34 25.16
C VAL A 160 -19.64 -13.65 25.79
N ALA A 161 -20.68 -14.27 25.25
CA ALA A 161 -21.16 -15.56 25.74
C ALA A 161 -20.09 -16.66 25.60
N ARG A 162 -19.33 -16.67 24.50
CA ARG A 162 -18.22 -17.63 24.30
C ARG A 162 -17.04 -17.37 25.24
N ILE A 163 -16.73 -16.12 25.54
CA ILE A 163 -15.72 -15.76 26.57
C ILE A 163 -16.15 -16.33 27.92
N LYS A 164 -17.40 -16.11 28.34
CA LYS A 164 -17.89 -16.68 29.60
C LYS A 164 -17.82 -18.21 29.61
N GLN A 165 -18.20 -18.87 28.52
CA GLN A 165 -18.12 -20.33 28.41
C GLN A 165 -16.67 -20.83 28.54
N PHE A 166 -15.72 -20.10 27.95
CA PHE A 166 -14.30 -20.39 28.10
C PHE A 166 -13.85 -20.21 29.55
N ASP A 167 -14.21 -19.11 30.21
CA ASP A 167 -13.85 -18.85 31.61
C ASP A 167 -14.38 -19.95 32.55
N ASP A 168 -15.65 -20.34 32.38
CA ASP A 168 -16.29 -21.42 33.15
C ASP A 168 -15.52 -22.74 32.98
N THR A 169 -14.97 -22.99 31.78
CA THR A 169 -14.18 -24.19 31.48
C THR A 169 -12.76 -24.07 32.03
N ALA A 170 -12.14 -22.92 31.89
CA ALA A 170 -10.79 -22.64 32.38
C ALA A 170 -10.73 -22.79 33.90
N VAL A 171 -11.69 -22.22 34.65
CA VAL A 171 -11.79 -22.36 36.12
C VAL A 171 -11.82 -23.82 36.57
N LYS A 172 -12.54 -24.69 35.84
CA LYS A 172 -12.57 -26.14 36.12
C LYS A 172 -11.21 -26.79 35.88
N ILE A 173 -10.49 -26.38 34.83
CA ILE A 173 -9.18 -26.94 34.48
C ILE A 173 -8.10 -26.49 35.47
N VAL A 174 -8.05 -25.20 35.83
CA VAL A 174 -7.03 -24.67 36.75
C VAL A 174 -7.31 -25.00 38.23
N GLY A 175 -8.45 -25.63 38.54
CA GLY A 175 -8.72 -26.18 39.87
C GLY A 175 -9.06 -25.15 40.95
N THR A 176 -9.31 -23.88 40.61
CA THR A 176 -9.72 -22.85 41.58
C THR A 176 -11.24 -22.83 41.74
N SER A 177 -11.81 -23.92 42.28
CA SER A 177 -13.15 -23.86 42.88
C SER A 177 -12.98 -23.56 44.37
N PRO A 178 -13.73 -22.61 44.98
CA PRO A 178 -13.73 -22.49 46.43
C PRO A 178 -14.20 -23.82 47.02
N ALA A 179 -13.41 -24.39 47.94
CA ALA A 179 -13.76 -25.65 48.58
C ALA A 179 -15.10 -25.49 49.33
N PRO A 180 -16.13 -26.33 49.05
CA PRO A 180 -17.29 -26.41 49.90
C PRO A 180 -16.91 -27.19 51.16
N GLY A 181 -17.02 -26.55 52.33
CA GLY A 181 -17.09 -27.24 53.62
C GLY A 181 -15.84 -27.13 54.50
N ALA A 182 -15.67 -25.97 55.15
CA ALA A 182 -15.12 -25.98 56.50
C ALA A 182 -16.25 -26.42 57.45
N ALA A 183 -16.41 -27.73 57.62
CA ALA A 183 -17.28 -28.30 58.65
C ALA A 183 -16.82 -27.79 60.03
N LYS A 184 -17.76 -27.23 60.80
CA LYS A 184 -17.55 -26.86 62.21
C LYS A 184 -17.04 -28.08 63.00
N PRO A 185 -16.04 -27.92 63.89
CA PRO A 185 -15.61 -29.01 64.76
C PRO A 185 -16.69 -29.31 65.83
N PRO A 186 -16.79 -30.55 66.32
CA PRO A 186 -17.82 -30.94 67.28
C PRO A 186 -17.55 -30.35 68.67
N ALA A 187 -18.62 -29.92 69.33
CA ALA A 187 -18.60 -29.46 70.71
C ALA A 187 -18.36 -30.65 71.67
N LYS A 188 -17.41 -30.49 72.58
CA LYS A 188 -17.13 -31.44 73.66
C LYS A 188 -18.20 -31.33 74.77
N LYS A 189 -18.78 -32.45 75.16
CA LYS A 189 -19.10 -32.79 76.56
C LYS A 189 -18.94 -34.29 76.74
#